data_AF-A0A9Q2UUU9-F1
#
_entry.id   AF-A0A9Q2UUU9-F1
#
_cell.length_a   1.000
_cell.length_b   1.000
_cell.length_c   1.000
_cell.angle_alpha   90.00
_cell.angle_beta   90.00
_cell.angle_gamma   90.00
#
_symmetry.space_group_name_H-M   'P 1'
#
loop_
_entity.id
_entity.type
_entity.pdbx_description
1 polymer ?
#
loop_
_entity_poly.entity_id
_entity_poly.type
_entity_poly.pdbx_seq_one_letter_code
_entity_poly.pdbx_strand_id
1 'polypeptide(L)' 'MDQLANWWDGAELWIAGLPFIPQVLLVLAVMIPACFGIAWMLDRVLSAVFAAVGRAEPAASDVCADARSKVEGS' A
#
# COMPACT_ATOMS: atom_id res chain seq x y z
N MET A 1 -22.05 -21.03 -4.14
CA MET A 1 -21.07 -20.20 -4.87
C MET A 1 -21.70 -19.55 -6.11
N ASP A 2 -22.88 -20.02 -6.53
CA ASP A 2 -23.59 -19.59 -7.74
C ASP A 2 -24.19 -18.19 -7.65
N GLN A 3 -24.47 -17.70 -6.44
CA GLN A 3 -25.01 -16.36 -6.26
C GLN A 3 -24.01 -15.26 -6.65
N LEU A 4 -22.73 -15.47 -6.36
CA LEU A 4 -21.68 -14.53 -6.76
C LEU A 4 -21.43 -14.61 -8.28
N ALA A 5 -21.49 -15.83 -8.84
CA ALA A 5 -21.35 -16.05 -10.27
C ALA A 5 -22.50 -15.42 -11.07
N ASN A 6 -23.76 -15.56 -10.63
CA ASN A 6 -24.91 -14.92 -11.29
C ASN A 6 -24.85 -13.39 -11.21
N TRP A 7 -24.37 -12.83 -10.10
CA TRP A 7 -24.21 -11.39 -9.98
C TRP A 7 -23.09 -10.87 -10.90
N TRP A 8 -21.97 -11.61 -10.97
CA TRP A 8 -20.87 -11.30 -11.88
C TRP A 8 -21.28 -11.41 -13.34
N ASP A 9 -22.00 -12.46 -13.74
CA ASP A 9 -22.54 -12.64 -15.10
C ASP A 9 -23.44 -11.47 -15.51
N GLY A 10 -24.30 -10.99 -14.60
CA GLY A 10 -25.10 -9.79 -14.82
C GLY A 10 -24.26 -8.50 -14.96
N ALA A 11 -23.15 -8.41 -14.21
CA ALA A 11 -22.20 -7.30 -14.34
C ALA A 11 -21.44 -7.35 -15.67
N GLU A 12 -21.02 -8.54 -16.11
CA GLU A 12 -20.37 -8.77 -17.41
C GLU A 12 -21.30 -8.38 -18.56
N LEU A 13 -22.56 -8.82 -18.51
CA LEU A 13 -23.59 -8.44 -19.48
C LEU A 13 -23.83 -6.93 -19.51
N TRP A 14 -23.89 -6.28 -18.34
CA TRP A 14 -24.05 -4.83 -18.27
C TRP A 14 -22.87 -4.13 -18.94
N ILE A 15 -21.63 -4.43 -18.52
CA ILE A 15 -20.39 -3.82 -19.04
C ILE A 15 -20.22 -4.07 -20.54
N ALA A 16 -20.45 -5.30 -21.00
CA ALA A 16 -20.33 -5.68 -22.41
C ALA A 16 -21.45 -5.06 -23.27
N GLY A 17 -22.59 -4.73 -22.67
CA GLY A 17 -23.69 -4.02 -23.31
C GLY A 17 -23.46 -2.53 -23.52
N LEU A 18 -22.42 -1.93 -22.92
CA LEU A 18 -22.08 -0.53 -23.16
C LEU A 18 -21.39 -0.32 -24.52
N PRO A 19 -21.60 0.85 -25.18
CA PRO A 19 -20.80 1.24 -26.33
C PRO A 19 -19.34 1.55 -25.94
N PHE A 20 -18.44 1.59 -26.93
CA PHE A 20 -16.99 1.67 -26.72
C PHE A 20 -16.53 2.83 -25.80
N ILE A 21 -17.07 4.04 -26.00
CA ILE A 21 -16.65 5.24 -25.24
C ILE A 21 -16.88 5.07 -23.72
N PRO A 22 -18.11 4.82 -23.23
CA PRO A 22 -18.32 4.65 -21.79
C PRO A 22 -17.68 3.37 -21.22
N GLN A 23 -17.48 2.32 -22.02
CA GLN A 23 -16.74 1.13 -21.59
C GLN A 23 -15.27 1.46 -21.27
N VAL A 24 -14.59 2.20 -22.15
CA VAL A 24 -13.20 2.65 -21.92
C VAL A 24 -13.12 3.60 -20.73
N LEU A 25 -14.08 4.52 -20.59
CA LEU A 25 -14.13 5.42 -19.43
C LEU A 25 -14.31 4.65 -18.11
N LEU A 26 -15.18 3.65 -18.08
CA LEU A 26 -15.37 2.81 -16.89
C LEU A 26 -14.09 2.05 -16.56
N VAL A 27 -13.44 1.44 -17.55
CA VAL A 27 -12.16 0.76 -17.37
C VAL A 27 -11.11 1.72 -16.82
N LEU A 28 -10.95 2.92 -17.39
CA LEU A 28 -10.02 3.92 -16.88
C LEU A 28 -10.37 4.35 -15.45
N ALA A 29 -11.65 4.60 -15.18
CA ALA A 29 -12.14 5.02 -13.87
C ALA A 29 -11.89 3.96 -12.78
N VAL A 30 -11.83 2.67 -13.12
CA VAL A 30 -11.52 1.59 -12.18
C VAL A 30 -10.02 1.27 -12.15
N MET A 31 -9.36 1.22 -13.30
CA MET A 31 -7.96 0.82 -13.44
C MET A 31 -7.00 1.84 -12.84
N ILE A 32 -7.25 3.14 -13.04
CA ILE A 32 -6.42 4.21 -12.49
C ILE A 32 -6.36 4.16 -10.95
N PRO A 33 -7.50 4.16 -10.22
CA PRO A 33 -7.46 4.06 -8.77
C PRO A 33 -6.96 2.69 -8.29
N ALA A 34 -7.21 1.60 -9.03
CA ALA A 34 -6.66 0.30 -8.69
C ALA A 34 -5.12 0.31 -8.72
N CYS A 35 -4.52 0.81 -9.81
CA CYS A 35 -3.07 0.99 -9.92
C CYS A 35 -2.53 1.91 -8.84
N PHE A 36 -3.19 3.04 -8.59
CA PHE A 36 -2.78 3.97 -7.54
C PHE A 36 -2.83 3.32 -6.15
N GLY A 37 -3.89 2.58 -5.85
CA GLY A 37 -4.05 1.86 -4.59
C GLY A 37 -2.99 0.78 -4.39
N ILE A 38 -2.66 0.02 -5.44
CA ILE A 38 -1.60 -0.99 -5.41
C ILE A 38 -0.23 -0.34 -5.22
N ALA A 39 0.09 0.71 -5.98
CA ALA A 39 1.35 1.44 -5.83
C ALA A 39 1.50 1.98 -4.40
N TRP A 40 0.46 2.66 -3.91
CA TRP A 40 0.44 3.18 -2.54
C TRP A 40 0.61 2.10 -1.48
N MET A 41 -0.05 0.95 -1.67
CA MET A 41 0.10 -0.19 -0.76
C MET A 41 1.55 -0.71 -0.78
N LEU A 42 2.14 -0.88 -1.95
CA LEU A 42 3.53 -1.31 -2.10
C LEU A 42 4.50 -0.34 -1.44
N ASP A 43 4.35 0.97 -1.67
CA ASP A 43 5.16 2.01 -1.02
C ASP A 43 5.05 1.94 0.50
N ARG A 44 3.84 1.71 1.02
CA ARG A 44 3.60 1.64 2.47
C ARG A 44 4.20 0.38 3.09
N VAL A 45 4.06 -0.76 2.42
CA VAL A 45 4.64 -2.05 2.82
C VAL A 45 6.16 -1.96 2.78
N LEU A 46 6.73 -1.42 1.70
CA LEU A 46 8.16 -1.28 1.51
C LEU A 46 8.76 -0.35 2.57
N SER A 47 8.09 0.77 2.85
CA SER A 47 8.48 1.69 3.93
C SER A 47 8.42 1.02 5.31
N ALA A 48 7.39 0.21 5.58
CA ALA A 48 7.27 -0.53 6.83
C ALA A 48 8.37 -1.59 6.98
N VAL A 49 8.71 -2.29 5.90
CA VAL A 49 9.80 -3.27 5.86
C VAL A 49 11.14 -2.58 6.09
N PHE A 50 11.44 -1.49 5.38
CA PHE A 50 12.68 -0.73 5.60
C PHE A 50 12.78 -0.14 7.00
N ALA A 51 11.68 0.34 7.59
CA ALA A 51 11.67 0.80 8.98
C ALA A 51 11.92 -0.36 9.97
N ALA A 52 11.38 -1.54 9.71
CA ALA A 52 11.62 -2.73 10.53
C ALA A 52 13.08 -3.22 10.40
N VAL A 53 13.66 -3.16 9.20
CA VAL A 53 15.06 -3.53 8.94
C VAL A 53 16.03 -2.47 9.51
N GLY A 54 15.68 -1.18 9.40
CA GLY A 54 16.46 -0.05 9.89
C GLY A 54 16.42 0.15 11.41
N ARG A 55 15.54 -0.56 12.13
CA ARG A 55 15.56 -0.67 13.60
C ARG A 55 16.80 -1.42 14.15
N ALA A 56 17.77 -1.75 13.29
CA ALA A 56 19.09 -2.24 13.67
C ALA A 56 20.09 -1.13 14.08
N GLU A 57 19.66 0.12 14.27
CA GLU A 57 20.50 1.15 14.93
C GLU A 57 20.02 1.43 16.38
N PRO A 58 20.44 0.62 17.37
CA PRO A 58 20.43 0.99 18.78
C PRO A 58 21.49 2.06 19.14
N ALA A 59 22.16 2.68 18.17
CA ALA A 59 23.33 3.51 18.41
C ALA A 59 23.04 4.93 18.96
N ALA A 60 21.83 5.48 18.75
CA ALA A 60 21.54 6.85 19.20
C ALA A 60 21.25 6.94 20.71
N SER A 61 20.76 5.86 21.33
CA SER A 61 20.49 5.81 22.78
C SER A 61 21.72 5.47 23.61
N ASP A 62 22.65 4.69 23.09
CA ASP A 62 23.91 4.35 23.78
C ASP A 62 24.89 5.54 23.81
N VAL A 63 24.97 6.35 22.74
CA VAL A 63 25.89 7.50 22.67
C VAL A 63 25.51 8.62 23.65
N CYS A 64 24.22 8.89 23.84
CA CYS A 64 23.77 9.91 24.80
C CYS A 64 23.85 9.41 26.26
N ALA A 65 23.67 8.11 26.50
CA ALA A 65 23.84 7.49 27.81
C ALA A 65 25.33 7.44 28.24
N ASP A 66 26.23 7.09 27.31
CA ASP A 66 27.69 7.13 27.51
C ASP A 66 28.20 8.55 27.80
N ALA A 67 27.73 9.53 27.01
CA ALA A 67 28.10 10.93 27.21
C ALA A 67 27.67 11.45 28.59
N ARG A 68 26.54 10.99 29.13
CA ARG A 68 26.04 11.39 30.45
C ARG A 68 26.84 10.75 31.58
N SER A 69 27.17 9.46 31.46
CA SER A 69 27.97 8.73 32.46
C SER A 69 29.38 9.30 32.61
N LYS A 70 29.95 9.86 31.53
CA LYS A 70 31.30 10.44 31.52
C LYS A 70 31.36 11.84 32.15
N VAL A 71 30.23 12.54 32.24
CA VAL A 71 30.10 13.87 32.84
C VAL A 71 29.81 13.79 34.35
N GLU A 72 29.12 12.74 34.82
CA GLU A 72 28.84 12.54 36.25
C GLU A 72 29.99 11.86 37.02
N GLY A 73 30.95 11.25 36.32
CA GLY A 73 32.09 10.54 36.90
C GLY A 73 33.41 11.32 36.99
N SER A 74 33.41 12.61 36.65
CA SER A 74 34.58 13.51 36.73
C SER A 74 34.32 14.68 37.68
#